data_AF-A0A4P5U227-F1
#
_entry.id   AF-A0A4P5U227-F1
#
_cell.length_a   1.000
_cell.length_b   1.000
_cell.length_c   1.000
_cell.angle_alpha   90.00
_cell.angle_beta   90.00
_cell.angle_gamma   90.00
#
_symmetry.space_group_name_H-M   'P 1'
#
loop_
_entity.id
_entity.type
_entity.pdbx_description
1 polymer ?
#
loop_
_entity_poly.entity_id
_entity_poly.type
_entity_poly.pdbx_seq_one_letter_code
_entity_poly.pdbx_strand_id
1 'polypeptide(L)'
;MIFFNNFKLILVVLFAFIYSCNSASEIKEPNDKIIPESIAEKDISFSIFMIDSTNKSSSFGYDIILNGQRYIHQSTVPAVSGNQYFQSETEAKIAASFVCFKIQNNIMPPTITPHELDSLGINIK
;
A
#
# COMPACT_ATOMS: atom_id res chain seq x y z
N MET A 1 80.39 7.29 -8.75
CA MET A 1 79.59 6.34 -9.54
C MET A 1 78.13 6.70 -9.30
N ILE A 2 77.60 7.81 -9.84
CA ILE A 2 77.22 8.06 -11.24
C ILE A 2 76.54 6.84 -11.85
N PHE A 3 75.20 6.84 -11.90
CA PHE A 3 74.38 6.45 -13.06
C PHE A 3 72.97 7.08 -12.87
N PHE A 4 72.73 8.26 -13.48
CA PHE A 4 71.87 8.47 -14.68
C PHE A 4 70.37 8.25 -14.37
N ASN A 5 69.58 9.28 -14.02
CA ASN A 5 68.97 10.29 -14.90
C ASN A 5 68.48 9.77 -16.27
N ASN A 6 67.22 10.08 -16.58
CA ASN A 6 66.53 10.02 -17.90
C ASN A 6 65.64 8.80 -18.18
N PHE A 7 64.41 8.85 -17.68
CA PHE A 7 63.24 8.32 -18.40
C PHE A 7 62.04 9.28 -18.31
N LYS A 8 62.33 10.59 -18.21
CA LYS A 8 61.50 11.57 -18.91
C LYS A 8 61.85 11.37 -20.38
N LEU A 9 60.85 11.18 -21.24
CA LEU A 9 60.96 10.99 -22.70
C LEU A 9 60.94 9.55 -23.25
N ILE A 10 60.02 8.69 -22.76
CA ILE A 10 59.28 7.77 -23.65
C ILE A 10 57.78 8.09 -23.44
N LEU A 11 57.27 9.06 -24.20
CA LEU A 11 56.36 8.82 -25.33
C LEU A 11 54.97 8.36 -24.85
N VAL A 12 54.08 9.24 -24.38
CA VAL A 12 53.13 10.03 -25.21
C VAL A 12 52.13 9.19 -26.04
N VAL A 13 52.20 7.86 -26.10
CA VAL A 13 51.31 7.08 -26.99
C VAL A 13 50.70 5.84 -26.31
N LEU A 14 50.00 6.07 -25.21
CA LEU A 14 48.73 5.37 -24.96
C LEU A 14 47.72 6.35 -24.34
N PHE A 15 47.68 7.52 -24.97
CA PHE A 15 46.47 8.32 -25.10
C PHE A 15 45.42 7.44 -25.79
N ALA A 16 44.40 7.00 -25.07
CA ALA A 16 43.01 6.92 -25.50
C ALA A 16 42.23 5.89 -24.67
N PHE A 17 41.94 6.22 -23.40
CA PHE A 17 40.62 5.98 -22.80
C PHE A 17 40.43 7.10 -21.77
N ILE A 18 40.50 8.36 -22.22
CA ILE A 18 39.33 9.20 -22.50
C ILE A 18 38.20 9.08 -21.47
N TYR A 19 38.01 10.22 -20.77
CA TYR A 19 36.83 10.69 -20.03
C TYR A 19 36.47 9.87 -18.75
N SER A 20 36.37 10.45 -17.55
CA SER A 20 36.12 11.85 -17.19
C SER A 20 36.56 12.12 -15.75
N CYS A 21 37.20 13.27 -15.58
CA CYS A 21 37.24 14.11 -14.38
C CYS A 21 35.83 14.35 -13.80
N ASN A 22 35.59 14.87 -12.59
CA ASN A 22 36.34 15.18 -11.36
C ASN A 22 35.31 16.02 -10.55
N SER A 23 35.26 15.90 -9.23
CA SER A 23 35.12 17.05 -8.32
C SER A 23 35.18 16.60 -6.87
N ALA A 24 36.14 17.19 -6.18
CA ALA A 24 36.33 17.18 -4.75
C ALA A 24 35.09 17.72 -4.00
N SER A 25 34.78 17.14 -2.84
CA SER A 25 35.05 17.77 -1.53
C SER A 25 34.21 17.20 -0.40
N GLU A 26 34.90 17.03 0.72
CA GLU A 26 34.46 17.12 2.12
C GLU A 26 33.48 16.09 2.72
N ILE A 27 34.04 15.37 3.70
CA ILE A 27 33.34 14.74 4.83
C ILE A 27 32.49 15.79 5.55
N LYS A 28 31.19 15.51 5.71
CA LYS A 28 30.40 16.01 6.84
C LYS A 28 29.54 14.87 7.39
N GLU A 29 29.95 14.28 8.50
CA GLU A 29 28.97 13.95 9.54
C GLU A 29 28.86 15.20 10.42
N PRO A 30 27.65 15.73 10.67
CA PRO A 30 26.87 15.23 11.81
C PRO A 30 25.32 15.30 11.67
N ASN A 31 24.65 14.33 12.30
CA ASN A 31 23.29 14.37 12.88
C ASN A 31 22.09 14.71 11.95
N ASP A 32 21.38 13.68 11.47
CA ASP A 32 19.91 13.72 11.47
C ASP A 32 19.28 12.32 11.53
N LYS A 33 18.06 12.30 12.04
CA LYS A 33 17.37 11.17 12.68
C LYS A 33 17.22 9.90 11.83
N ILE A 34 17.27 8.75 12.52
CA ILE A 34 16.75 7.45 12.09
C ILE A 34 15.40 7.65 11.39
N ILE A 35 15.27 7.24 10.12
CA ILE A 35 13.97 7.03 9.46
C ILE A 35 13.73 5.51 9.45
N PRO A 36 12.95 4.96 10.40
CA PRO A 36 12.54 3.56 10.35
C PRO A 36 11.34 3.43 9.39
N GLU A 37 11.49 2.64 8.34
CA GLU A 37 10.47 1.74 7.72
C GLU A 37 8.99 2.20 7.58
N SER A 38 8.70 3.49 7.55
CA SER A 38 7.42 4.07 7.11
C SER A 38 7.75 4.98 5.92
N ILE A 39 7.22 4.85 4.70
CA ILE A 39 5.82 4.71 4.31
C ILE A 39 5.82 4.01 2.94
N ALA A 40 5.52 2.72 2.87
CA ALA A 40 4.85 2.21 1.68
C ALA A 40 3.37 2.54 1.88
N GLU A 41 2.84 3.54 1.16
CA GLU A 41 1.43 3.87 1.24
C GLU A 41 0.62 2.61 0.92
N LYS A 42 -0.22 2.14 1.86
CA LYS A 42 -1.08 0.98 1.62
C LYS A 42 -2.11 1.37 0.55
N ASP A 43 -1.96 0.84 -0.65
CA ASP A 43 -2.95 0.98 -1.71
C ASP A 43 -4.17 0.12 -1.35
N ILE A 44 -5.23 0.77 -0.88
CA ILE A 44 -6.45 0.12 -0.42
C ILE A 44 -7.66 0.73 -1.11
N SER A 45 -8.48 -0.14 -1.69
CA SER A 45 -9.74 0.21 -2.35
C SER A 45 -10.79 -0.87 -2.09
N PHE A 46 -12.00 -0.67 -2.58
CA PHE A 46 -13.06 -1.66 -2.48
C PHE A 46 -13.92 -1.67 -3.74
N SER A 47 -14.61 -2.78 -3.97
CA SER A 47 -15.63 -2.92 -5.00
C SER A 47 -16.90 -3.53 -4.41
N ILE A 48 -18.05 -3.20 -5.01
CA ILE A 48 -19.35 -3.71 -4.59
C ILE A 48 -19.87 -4.68 -5.65
N PHE A 49 -20.45 -5.79 -5.22
CA PHE A 49 -21.06 -6.77 -6.11
C PHE A 49 -22.49 -7.11 -5.67
N MET A 50 -23.29 -7.56 -6.64
CA MET A 50 -24.66 -8.03 -6.42
C MET A 50 -24.65 -9.57 -6.30
N ILE A 51 -25.43 -10.11 -5.36
CA ILE A 51 -25.44 -11.55 -5.02
C ILE A 51 -26.62 -12.27 -5.67
N ASP A 52 -27.79 -11.62 -5.72
CA ASP A 52 -28.98 -12.15 -6.39
C ASP A 52 -29.61 -11.02 -7.21
N SER A 53 -29.92 -11.32 -8.47
CA SER A 53 -30.56 -10.41 -9.44
C SER A 53 -31.84 -11.05 -10.01
N THR A 54 -32.49 -11.95 -9.27
CA THR A 54 -33.85 -12.32 -9.58
C THR A 54 -34.76 -11.15 -9.22
N ASN A 55 -35.70 -10.78 -10.10
CA ASN A 55 -36.48 -9.53 -10.13
C ASN A 55 -37.36 -9.21 -8.88
N LYS A 56 -37.08 -9.80 -7.71
CA LYS A 56 -37.81 -9.62 -6.45
C LYS A 56 -37.00 -8.89 -5.37
N SER A 57 -35.68 -9.05 -5.32
CA SER A 57 -34.83 -8.35 -4.33
C SER A 57 -33.36 -8.51 -4.69
N SER A 58 -32.63 -7.40 -4.80
CA SER A 58 -31.18 -7.40 -4.95
C SER A 58 -30.48 -7.42 -3.60
N SER A 59 -29.52 -8.32 -3.45
CA SER A 59 -28.63 -8.38 -2.28
C SER A 59 -27.21 -7.97 -2.69
N PHE A 60 -26.47 -7.34 -1.77
CA PHE A 60 -25.15 -6.80 -2.06
C PHE A 60 -24.09 -7.35 -1.12
N GLY A 61 -22.85 -7.36 -1.59
CA GLY A 61 -21.64 -7.65 -0.84
C GLY A 61 -20.48 -6.79 -1.34
N TYR A 62 -19.31 -6.88 -0.70
CA TYR A 62 -18.15 -6.09 -1.08
C TYR A 62 -16.85 -6.90 -1.04
N ASP A 63 -15.91 -6.49 -1.89
CA ASP A 63 -14.51 -6.92 -1.84
C ASP A 63 -13.64 -5.76 -1.34
N ILE A 64 -12.69 -6.04 -0.45
CA ILE A 64 -11.60 -5.11 -0.14
C ILE A 64 -10.38 -5.53 -0.94
N ILE A 65 -9.79 -4.58 -1.65
CA ILE A 65 -8.59 -4.76 -2.47
C ILE A 65 -7.43 -4.08 -1.74
N LEU A 66 -6.36 -4.82 -1.48
CA LEU A 66 -5.13 -4.33 -0.86
C LEU A 66 -3.96 -4.65 -1.80
N ASN A 67 -3.21 -3.63 -2.22
CA ASN A 67 -2.09 -3.74 -3.14
C ASN A 67 -2.46 -4.53 -4.42
N GLY A 68 -3.62 -4.21 -4.99
CA GLY A 68 -4.15 -4.85 -6.20
C GLY A 68 -4.68 -6.28 -6.02
N GLN A 69 -4.68 -6.84 -4.81
CA GLN A 69 -5.19 -8.19 -4.53
C GLN A 69 -6.46 -8.17 -3.68
N ARG A 70 -7.40 -9.08 -3.95
CA ARG A 70 -8.59 -9.25 -3.09
C ARG A 70 -8.15 -9.74 -1.72
N TYR A 71 -8.32 -8.88 -0.73
CA TYR A 71 -7.93 -9.11 0.66
C TYR A 71 -9.09 -9.64 1.51
N ILE A 72 -10.29 -9.08 1.32
CA ILE A 72 -11.52 -9.54 2.00
C ILE A 72 -12.59 -9.75 0.93
N HIS A 73 -13.35 -10.83 1.06
CA HIS A 73 -14.58 -11.09 0.32
C HIS A 73 -15.73 -11.20 1.33
N GLN A 74 -16.61 -10.21 1.36
CA GLN A 74 -17.70 -10.14 2.33
C GLN A 74 -19.04 -10.14 1.60
N SER A 75 -19.62 -11.33 1.45
CA SER A 75 -20.94 -11.50 0.84
C SER A 75 -22.08 -11.21 1.83
N THR A 76 -21.91 -11.52 3.11
CA THR A 76 -22.95 -11.34 4.14
C THR A 76 -22.65 -10.17 5.07
N VAL A 77 -23.63 -9.71 5.84
CA VAL A 77 -23.39 -8.71 6.88
C VAL A 77 -22.56 -9.34 8.02
N PRO A 78 -21.44 -8.72 8.43
CA PRO A 78 -20.66 -9.17 9.59
C PRO A 78 -21.48 -9.16 10.89
N ALA A 79 -21.09 -10.01 11.85
CA ALA A 79 -21.65 -10.05 13.20
C ALA A 79 -23.16 -10.31 13.33
N VAL A 80 -23.82 -10.74 12.25
CA VAL A 80 -25.21 -11.20 12.28
C VAL A 80 -25.27 -12.70 12.05
N SER A 81 -26.08 -13.39 12.85
CA SER A 81 -26.33 -14.81 12.67
C SER A 81 -27.19 -15.08 11.43
N GLY A 82 -26.81 -16.07 10.63
CA GLY A 82 -27.52 -16.46 9.41
C GLY A 82 -26.94 -15.83 8.15
N ASN A 83 -27.48 -16.20 6.99
CA ASN A 83 -27.04 -15.68 5.69
C ASN A 83 -27.76 -14.36 5.36
N GLN A 84 -27.57 -13.35 6.20
CA GLN A 84 -28.14 -12.02 5.95
C GLN A 84 -27.21 -11.21 5.04
N TYR A 85 -27.80 -10.51 4.07
CA TYR A 85 -27.11 -9.73 3.05
C TYR A 85 -27.46 -8.25 3.19
N PHE A 86 -26.57 -7.38 2.68
CA PHE A 86 -26.87 -5.96 2.55
C PHE A 86 -28.05 -5.76 1.60
N GLN A 87 -29.05 -4.99 2.03
CA GLN A 87 -30.28 -4.76 1.27
C GLN A 87 -30.10 -3.64 0.23
N SER A 88 -29.08 -2.82 0.39
CA SER A 88 -28.70 -1.80 -0.58
C SER A 88 -27.20 -1.76 -0.84
N GLU A 89 -26.84 -1.31 -2.04
CA GLU A 89 -25.47 -1.01 -2.41
C GLU A 89 -24.84 0.02 -1.45
N THR A 90 -25.63 0.99 -0.98
CA THR A 90 -25.18 2.04 -0.05
C THR A 90 -24.72 1.46 1.28
N GLU A 91 -25.46 0.52 1.86
CA GLU A 91 -25.06 -0.15 3.11
C GLU A 91 -23.75 -0.92 2.93
N ALA A 92 -23.62 -1.66 1.82
CA ALA A 92 -22.37 -2.38 1.50
C ALA A 92 -21.19 -1.41 1.33
N LYS A 93 -21.39 -0.25 0.69
CA LYS A 93 -20.36 0.80 0.55
C LYS A 93 -19.93 1.38 1.89
N ILE A 94 -20.88 1.67 2.77
CA ILE A 94 -20.59 2.22 4.10
C ILE A 94 -19.75 1.21 4.91
N ALA A 95 -20.17 -0.06 4.93
CA ALA A 95 -19.43 -1.13 5.58
C ALA A 95 -18.02 -1.30 4.99
N ALA A 96 -17.89 -1.39 3.67
CA ALA A 96 -16.60 -1.51 2.98
C ALA A 96 -15.66 -0.34 3.31
N SER A 97 -16.18 0.89 3.30
CA SER A 97 -15.43 2.09 3.64
C SER A 97 -14.91 2.06 5.08
N PHE A 98 -15.74 1.59 6.02
CA PHE A 98 -15.33 1.46 7.42
C PHE A 98 -14.27 0.36 7.60
N VAL A 99 -14.36 -0.75 6.87
CA VAL A 99 -13.32 -1.79 6.87
C VAL A 99 -12.00 -1.25 6.30
N CYS A 100 -12.03 -0.49 5.20
CA CYS A 100 -10.85 0.18 4.68
C CYS A 100 -10.23 1.10 5.72
N PHE A 101 -11.04 1.92 6.40
CA PHE A 101 -10.60 2.78 7.49
C PHE A 101 -9.90 1.98 8.60
N LYS A 102 -10.46 0.83 9.04
CA LYS A 102 -9.82 -0.02 10.07
C LYS A 102 -8.47 -0.54 9.60
N ILE A 103 -8.35 -1.01 8.35
CA ILE A 103 -7.10 -1.54 7.80
C ILE A 103 -6.02 -0.45 7.64
N GLN A 104 -6.42 0.74 7.18
CA GLN A 104 -5.53 1.91 7.07
C GLN A 104 -4.96 2.30 8.43
N ASN A 105 -5.80 2.23 9.48
CA ASN A 105 -5.42 2.59 10.85
C ASN A 105 -4.87 1.41 11.68
N ASN A 106 -4.57 0.26 11.05
CA ASN A 106 -4.06 -0.95 11.71
C ASN A 106 -4.96 -1.48 12.85
N ILE A 107 -6.27 -1.25 12.79
CA ILE A 107 -7.26 -1.77 13.75
C ILE A 107 -7.64 -3.20 13.34
N MET A 108 -7.25 -4.18 14.15
CA MET A 108 -7.43 -5.61 13.86
C MET A 108 -8.20 -6.34 14.97
N PRO A 109 -9.08 -7.32 14.64
CA PRO A 109 -9.50 -7.68 13.28
C PRO A 109 -10.35 -6.58 12.63
N PRO A 110 -10.35 -6.44 11.29
CA PRO A 110 -11.11 -5.41 10.59
C PRO A 110 -12.60 -5.81 10.41
N THR A 111 -13.11 -6.67 11.29
CA THR A 111 -14.52 -7.07 11.36
C THR A 111 -15.36 -5.94 11.92
N ILE A 112 -16.59 -5.80 11.44
CA ILE A 112 -17.57 -4.84 11.99
C ILE A 112 -18.39 -5.55 13.07
N THR A 113 -18.45 -4.96 14.26
CA THR A 113 -19.27 -5.42 15.38
C THR A 113 -20.72 -4.92 15.24
N PRO A 114 -21.70 -5.50 15.97
CA PRO A 114 -23.08 -5.03 15.91
C PRO A 114 -23.23 -3.54 16.28
N HIS A 115 -22.55 -3.10 17.34
CA HIS A 115 -22.55 -1.69 17.74
C HIS A 115 -21.96 -0.76 16.67
N GLU A 116 -20.92 -1.20 15.96
CA GLU A 116 -20.37 -0.42 14.84
C GLU A 116 -21.36 -0.38 13.67
N LEU A 117 -22.08 -1.47 13.34
CA LEU A 117 -23.13 -1.45 12.31
C LEU A 117 -24.25 -0.46 12.67
N ASP A 118 -24.71 -0.49 13.93
CA ASP A 118 -25.71 0.44 14.43
C ASP A 118 -25.21 1.89 14.32
N SER A 119 -23.95 2.13 14.68
CA SER A 119 -23.31 3.46 14.59
C SER A 119 -23.17 3.95 13.14
N LEU A 120 -23.04 3.02 12.19
CA LEU A 120 -23.00 3.28 10.75
C LEU A 120 -24.40 3.47 10.14
N GLY A 121 -25.48 3.31 10.93
CA GLY A 121 -26.86 3.42 10.48
C GLY A 121 -27.33 2.22 9.64
N ILE A 122 -26.59 1.11 9.65
CA ILE A 122 -26.94 -0.12 8.93
C ILE A 122 -27.86 -0.92 9.86
N ASN A 123 -29.17 -0.74 9.66
CA ASN A 123 -30.18 -1.40 10.47
C ASN A 123 -30.45 -2.81 9.95
N ILE A 124 -29.98 -3.78 10.71
CA ILE A 124 -30.24 -5.18 10.46
C ILE A 124 -31.59 -5.57 11.09
N LYS A 125 -32.47 -6.20 10.30
CA LYS A 125 -33.79 -6.66 10.75
C LYS A 125 -33.81 -8.15 11.07
#